data_AF-A0A8C2EMH3-F1
#
_entry.id   AF-A0A8C2EMH3-F1
#
_cell.length_a   1.000
_cell.length_b   1.000
_cell.length_c   1.000
_cell.angle_alpha   90.00
_cell.angle_beta   90.00
_cell.angle_gamma   90.00
#
_symmetry.space_group_name_H-M   'P 1'
#
loop_
_entity.id
_entity.type
_entity.pdbx_description
1 polymer ?
#
loop_
_entity_poly.entity_id
_entity_poly.type
_entity_poly.pdbx_seq_one_letter_code
_entity_poly.pdbx_strand_id
1 'polypeptide(L)'
;VGGYIFLSSARKPRVSEEKFRGGRNPQQRRALPPAHNRDRAETTESFSLDFTAVEENMDNFMTQVKNLAQSLYPCSAQKLDYDMKLHFLENTSVTCNDGTPAGYYLKESKGSRRWLIFLEGGWYCFNKENCDSRYETMRRLMSSSKWPQTKTGTGILSSLPEENPHWWNANMVFIPYCSSDVWSGATPKTDKNDYAFMGSLIIKEVVKDLLTKGLDNAKILLLAGSSAGGTGVLLNVDPVSELLEELGHTNIQVRGLSDSGWFLDNKQYRCTDCVDTINCAPTEVIKRGIKYWGGVVPERCRQAYEGKEWNCFFGYKVYPTIKRPVFIVQWLFDEAQLTVDNIHLTGQPVQEGQWRYIQNLGTELRNTLKDVPAMFAPACLSHEFITRNFWTDVQVKGTSLPRALHCWDRSLQENSRNNKSPPKGCPVHLIDSCPWPHCNPTCPTIRDQSTGQEMNVIQFLMHMGFDVQKMAHQQGMDPSKLLGMLSSGS
;
A
#
# COMPACT_ATOMS: atom_id res chain seq x y z
N VAL A 1 62.71 -7.85 6.17
CA VAL A 1 62.61 -8.52 7.50
C VAL A 1 61.23 -9.18 7.54
N GLY A 2 61.10 -10.45 7.98
CA GLY A 2 60.00 -11.39 7.60
C GLY A 2 58.56 -10.95 7.91
N GLY A 3 57.49 -11.52 7.32
CA GLY A 3 57.32 -12.84 6.66
C GLY A 3 57.16 -13.97 7.71
N TYR A 4 56.25 -14.95 7.68
CA TYR A 4 55.20 -15.44 6.75
C TYR A 4 53.93 -15.81 7.57
N ILE A 5 52.70 -16.08 7.09
CA ILE A 5 52.09 -16.49 5.79
C ILE A 5 51.95 -18.02 5.53
N PHE A 6 50.67 -18.44 5.38
CA PHE A 6 50.07 -19.60 4.65
C PHE A 6 49.92 -21.05 5.20
N LEU A 7 48.68 -21.53 5.00
CA LEU A 7 48.18 -22.82 4.44
C LEU A 7 48.32 -24.19 5.16
N SER A 8 47.13 -24.74 5.48
CA SER A 8 46.54 -25.98 4.92
C SER A 8 47.44 -27.14 4.44
N SER A 9 47.20 -28.35 4.97
CA SER A 9 46.83 -29.53 4.15
C SER A 9 46.31 -30.69 5.01
N ALA A 10 45.55 -31.61 4.40
CA ALA A 10 44.98 -32.80 5.04
C ALA A 10 45.70 -34.09 4.58
N ARG A 11 45.76 -35.13 5.44
CA ARG A 11 45.91 -36.55 5.05
C ARG A 11 45.59 -37.54 6.20
N LYS A 12 44.80 -38.58 5.89
CA LYS A 12 44.72 -39.91 6.57
C LYS A 12 45.89 -40.80 6.04
N PRO A 13 46.16 -42.08 6.46
CA PRO A 13 45.27 -43.05 7.17
C PRO A 13 45.88 -44.11 8.16
N ARG A 14 44.99 -44.89 8.82
CA ARG A 14 45.01 -46.34 9.19
C ARG A 14 46.13 -46.97 10.10
N VAL A 15 45.77 -47.56 11.27
CA VAL A 15 45.61 -49.03 11.61
C VAL A 15 46.88 -49.62 12.31
N SER A 16 46.93 -50.55 13.28
CA SER A 16 46.05 -51.64 13.83
C SER A 16 46.40 -52.07 15.29
N GLU A 17 45.42 -52.65 16.03
CA GLU A 17 45.45 -53.76 17.05
C GLU A 17 46.46 -53.72 18.27
N GLU A 18 46.26 -54.35 19.45
CA GLU A 18 45.53 -55.58 19.86
C GLU A 18 44.77 -55.56 21.22
N LYS A 19 43.60 -56.25 21.23
CA LYS A 19 42.97 -57.23 22.17
C LYS A 19 43.46 -57.43 23.64
N PHE A 20 42.51 -57.60 24.59
CA PHE A 20 42.10 -58.92 25.19
C PHE A 20 40.86 -58.90 26.15
N ARG A 21 40.03 -59.97 26.08
CA ARG A 21 39.01 -60.62 27.00
C ARG A 21 38.45 -59.90 28.26
N GLY A 22 37.21 -60.16 28.76
CA GLY A 22 36.08 -61.03 28.35
C GLY A 22 35.12 -61.39 29.54
N GLY A 23 33.84 -61.74 29.30
CA GLY A 23 32.87 -62.17 30.36
C GLY A 23 31.42 -62.37 29.85
N ARG A 24 30.57 -63.22 30.50
CA ARG A 24 29.26 -63.70 29.98
C ARG A 24 28.03 -63.46 30.91
N ASN A 25 26.88 -63.19 30.27
CA ASN A 25 25.43 -63.48 30.56
C ASN A 25 25.02 -64.39 31.76
N PRO A 26 23.77 -64.29 32.32
CA PRO A 26 22.51 -64.44 31.55
C PRO A 26 21.21 -63.69 32.01
N GLN A 27 20.14 -63.82 31.20
CA GLN A 27 18.78 -63.31 31.42
C GLN A 27 17.86 -64.27 32.21
N GLN A 28 16.82 -63.72 32.84
CA GLN A 28 15.47 -64.33 32.84
C GLN A 28 14.37 -63.32 32.43
N ARG A 29 13.10 -63.58 32.77
CA ARG A 29 12.02 -63.58 31.78
C ARG A 29 10.59 -63.37 32.33
N ARG A 30 9.63 -63.23 31.39
CA ARG A 30 8.13 -63.24 31.51
C ARG A 30 7.49 -61.90 31.92
N ALA A 31 6.32 -61.50 31.38
CA ALA A 31 5.52 -61.98 30.25
C ALA A 31 4.59 -60.87 29.68
N LEU A 32 4.06 -61.07 28.46
CA LEU A 32 2.98 -60.27 27.83
C LEU A 32 1.59 -60.84 28.19
N PRO A 33 0.52 -60.01 28.20
CA PRO A 33 -0.53 -60.14 27.18
C PRO A 33 -1.18 -58.76 26.81
N PRO A 34 -2.30 -58.68 26.05
CA PRO A 34 -2.35 -58.82 24.60
C PRO A 34 -2.89 -57.57 23.89
N ALA A 35 -2.82 -57.54 22.55
CA ALA A 35 -3.35 -56.44 21.74
C ALA A 35 -4.88 -56.43 21.66
N HIS A 36 -5.47 -55.22 21.61
CA HIS A 36 -6.86 -55.01 21.21
C HIS A 36 -6.93 -53.88 20.18
N ASN A 37 -7.32 -54.20 18.94
CA ASN A 37 -7.81 -53.20 18.00
C ASN A 37 -9.15 -52.66 18.52
N ARG A 38 -9.32 -51.33 18.46
CA ARG A 38 -10.63 -50.68 18.32
C ARG A 38 -10.44 -49.30 17.71
N ASP A 39 -11.19 -49.06 16.64
CA ASP A 39 -11.15 -47.85 15.85
C ASP A 39 -11.49 -46.62 16.68
N ARG A 40 -10.66 -45.58 16.60
CA ARG A 40 -11.00 -44.26 17.15
C ARG A 40 -11.53 -43.40 16.02
N ALA A 41 -12.84 -43.50 15.78
CA ALA A 41 -13.54 -42.59 14.89
C ALA A 41 -13.35 -41.14 15.38
N GLU A 42 -12.87 -40.27 14.51
CA GLU A 42 -12.91 -38.82 14.74
C GLU A 42 -14.34 -38.33 14.53
N THR A 43 -15.13 -38.28 15.61
CA THR A 43 -16.43 -37.60 15.59
C THR A 43 -16.20 -36.10 15.43
N THR A 44 -16.32 -35.61 14.20
CA THR A 44 -16.41 -34.19 13.90
C THR A 44 -17.78 -33.69 14.36
N GLU A 45 -17.83 -33.05 15.53
CA GLU A 45 -19.05 -32.36 15.97
C GLU A 45 -19.25 -31.11 15.10
N SER A 46 -20.14 -31.23 14.11
CA SER A 46 -20.56 -30.11 13.26
C SER A 46 -21.64 -29.31 13.96
N PHE A 47 -21.27 -28.16 14.53
CA PHE A 47 -22.23 -27.16 14.98
C PHE A 47 -22.85 -26.46 13.76
N SER A 48 -24.11 -26.79 13.44
CA SER A 48 -24.89 -26.04 12.46
C SER A 48 -25.36 -24.72 13.07
N LEU A 49 -24.78 -23.60 12.59
CA LEU A 49 -25.31 -22.27 12.87
C LEU A 49 -26.49 -22.01 11.93
N ASP A 50 -27.67 -21.83 12.52
CA ASP A 50 -28.87 -21.41 11.80
C ASP A 50 -28.83 -19.89 11.57
N PHE A 51 -28.90 -19.48 10.30
CA PHE A 51 -28.81 -18.08 9.88
C PHE A 51 -30.19 -17.46 9.55
N THR A 52 -31.29 -18.12 9.91
CA THR A 52 -32.65 -17.71 9.49
C THR A 52 -33.20 -16.43 10.14
N ALA A 53 -32.52 -15.84 11.12
CA ALA A 53 -32.98 -14.62 11.82
C ALA A 53 -31.86 -13.60 12.08
N VAL A 54 -31.37 -12.93 11.03
CA VAL A 54 -30.31 -11.89 11.13
C VAL A 54 -30.85 -10.45 11.01
N GLU A 55 -32.08 -10.23 10.55
CA GLU A 55 -32.61 -8.87 10.30
C GLU A 55 -33.13 -8.13 11.55
N GLU A 56 -33.37 -8.80 12.69
CA GLU A 56 -33.96 -8.15 13.88
C GLU A 56 -33.06 -8.09 15.13
N ASN A 57 -31.89 -8.75 15.18
CA ASN A 57 -31.10 -8.81 16.43
C ASN A 57 -29.57 -8.90 16.25
N MET A 58 -29.01 -7.94 15.49
CA MET A 58 -27.59 -7.84 15.14
C MET A 58 -26.65 -7.87 16.37
N ASP A 59 -27.02 -7.18 17.46
CA ASP A 59 -26.17 -7.07 18.66
C ASP A 59 -26.04 -8.41 19.41
N ASN A 60 -27.11 -9.21 19.43
CA ASN A 60 -27.11 -10.54 20.04
C ASN A 60 -26.28 -11.52 19.19
N PHE A 61 -26.36 -11.43 17.86
CA PHE A 61 -25.49 -12.19 16.95
C PHE A 61 -24.01 -11.82 17.13
N MET A 62 -23.67 -10.53 17.17
CA MET A 62 -22.30 -10.08 17.43
C MET A 62 -21.78 -10.51 18.80
N THR A 63 -22.66 -10.56 19.81
CA THR A 63 -22.33 -11.10 21.14
C THR A 63 -22.04 -12.61 21.08
N GLN A 64 -22.83 -13.40 20.35
CA GLN A 64 -22.57 -14.82 20.14
C GLN A 64 -21.26 -15.07 19.38
N VAL A 65 -20.98 -14.30 18.32
CA VAL A 65 -19.71 -14.37 17.59
C VAL A 65 -18.52 -14.02 18.49
N LYS A 66 -18.64 -13.00 19.36
CA LYS A 66 -17.61 -12.61 20.32
C LYS A 66 -17.37 -13.70 21.38
N ASN A 67 -18.42 -14.32 21.89
CA ASN A 67 -18.33 -15.43 22.84
C ASN A 67 -17.70 -16.68 22.20
N LEU A 68 -18.02 -16.97 20.93
CA LEU A 68 -17.42 -18.06 20.17
C LEU A 68 -15.92 -17.79 19.93
N ALA A 69 -15.56 -16.57 19.51
CA ALA A 69 -14.17 -16.15 19.34
C ALA A 69 -13.36 -16.26 20.64
N GLN A 70 -13.92 -15.81 21.78
CA GLN A 70 -13.30 -15.96 23.11
C GLN A 70 -13.16 -17.42 23.55
N SER A 71 -14.10 -18.28 23.16
CA SER A 71 -14.06 -19.72 23.48
C SER A 71 -13.06 -20.49 22.60
N LEU A 72 -12.82 -20.02 21.37
CA LEU A 72 -11.82 -20.58 20.46
C LEU A 72 -10.40 -20.02 20.71
N TYR A 73 -10.28 -18.83 21.31
CA TYR A 73 -9.01 -18.18 21.66
C TYR A 73 -8.01 -19.08 22.44
N PRO A 74 -8.42 -19.84 23.49
CA PRO A 74 -7.51 -20.78 24.17
C PRO A 74 -7.11 -21.98 23.30
N CYS A 75 -7.91 -22.37 22.30
CA CYS A 75 -7.54 -23.41 21.33
C CYS A 75 -6.57 -22.89 20.26
N SER A 76 -6.59 -21.59 19.96
CA SER A 76 -5.64 -20.92 19.05
C SER A 76 -4.39 -20.37 19.75
N ALA A 77 -4.03 -20.89 20.93
CA ALA A 77 -2.84 -20.46 21.68
C ALA A 77 -1.50 -20.85 21.02
N GLN A 78 -1.51 -21.45 19.83
CA GLN A 78 -0.40 -21.36 18.90
C GLN A 78 -0.29 -19.92 18.40
N LYS A 79 0.70 -19.19 18.92
CA LYS A 79 1.11 -17.82 18.56
C LYS A 79 0.75 -17.49 17.10
N LEU A 80 -0.40 -16.84 16.90
CA LEU A 80 -0.94 -16.52 15.57
C LEU A 80 0.07 -15.63 14.85
N ASP A 81 0.63 -16.16 13.77
CA ASP A 81 1.65 -15.50 12.97
C ASP A 81 0.96 -14.47 12.07
N TYR A 82 0.82 -13.25 12.60
CA TYR A 82 0.15 -12.14 11.90
C TYR A 82 1.03 -11.47 10.84
N ASP A 83 2.35 -11.69 10.90
CA ASP A 83 3.30 -11.05 10.00
C ASP A 83 3.30 -11.69 8.60
N MET A 84 3.56 -10.86 7.59
CA MET A 84 3.93 -11.32 6.25
C MET A 84 5.42 -11.72 6.25
N LYS A 85 5.79 -12.78 5.51
CA LYS A 85 7.15 -13.32 5.43
C LYS A 85 7.83 -12.90 4.13
N LEU A 86 9.12 -12.58 4.20
CA LEU A 86 9.90 -12.15 3.04
C LEU A 86 10.17 -13.32 2.08
N HIS A 87 9.88 -13.11 0.80
CA HIS A 87 10.25 -13.96 -0.33
C HIS A 87 11.06 -13.11 -1.32
N PHE A 88 12.28 -13.54 -1.64
CA PHE A 88 13.04 -13.00 -2.77
C PHE A 88 12.55 -13.66 -4.07
N LEU A 89 12.60 -12.91 -5.17
CA LEU A 89 12.30 -13.47 -6.49
C LEU A 89 13.33 -14.53 -6.87
N GLU A 90 12.86 -15.69 -7.36
CA GLU A 90 13.74 -16.75 -7.88
C GLU A 90 14.53 -16.27 -9.11
N ASN A 91 13.92 -15.41 -9.92
CA ASN A 91 14.57 -14.77 -11.06
C ASN A 91 15.46 -13.60 -10.59
N THR A 92 16.70 -13.92 -10.25
CA THR A 92 17.71 -12.95 -9.76
C THR A 92 18.13 -11.90 -10.79
N SER A 93 17.63 -11.92 -12.04
CA SER A 93 17.84 -10.83 -12.99
C SER A 93 16.94 -9.62 -12.70
N VAL A 94 15.84 -9.80 -11.97
CA VAL A 94 14.92 -8.74 -11.57
C VAL A 94 15.37 -8.18 -10.21
N THR A 95 15.92 -6.96 -10.23
CA THR A 95 16.72 -6.42 -9.13
C THR A 95 16.23 -5.06 -8.63
N CYS A 96 16.56 -4.76 -7.38
CA CYS A 96 16.55 -3.41 -6.81
C CYS A 96 17.62 -2.52 -7.46
N ASN A 97 17.57 -1.21 -7.22
CA ASN A 97 18.49 -0.23 -7.83
C ASN A 97 19.97 -0.65 -7.74
N ASP A 98 20.45 -1.12 -6.59
CA ASP A 98 21.87 -1.49 -6.41
C ASP A 98 22.29 -2.80 -7.11
N GLY A 99 21.34 -3.63 -7.55
CA GLY A 99 21.55 -4.96 -8.12
C GLY A 99 21.24 -6.11 -7.15
N THR A 100 20.80 -5.84 -5.91
CA THR A 100 20.28 -6.89 -5.01
C THR A 100 18.96 -7.46 -5.53
N PRO A 101 18.63 -8.75 -5.26
CA PRO A 101 17.39 -9.35 -5.75
C PRO A 101 16.18 -8.63 -5.15
N ALA A 102 15.20 -8.31 -5.99
CA ALA A 102 13.91 -7.80 -5.50
C ALA A 102 13.08 -8.94 -4.86
N GLY A 103 11.97 -8.58 -4.25
CA GLY A 103 11.13 -9.52 -3.50
C GLY A 103 9.87 -8.86 -2.95
N TYR A 104 9.14 -9.61 -2.15
CA TYR A 104 7.87 -9.21 -1.56
C TYR A 104 7.65 -9.93 -0.23
N TYR A 105 6.78 -9.39 0.60
CA TYR A 105 6.30 -10.07 1.80
C TYR A 105 4.94 -10.69 1.53
N LEU A 106 4.70 -11.92 1.98
CA LEU A 106 3.44 -12.65 1.82
C LEU A 106 2.87 -13.12 3.16
N LYS A 107 1.56 -12.94 3.34
CA LYS A 107 0.75 -13.69 4.30
C LYS A 107 -0.40 -14.38 3.56
N GLU A 108 -0.36 -15.71 3.52
CA GLU A 108 -1.43 -16.54 2.96
C GLU A 108 -2.67 -16.54 3.88
N SER A 109 -3.85 -16.54 3.27
CA SER A 109 -5.12 -16.91 3.92
C SER A 109 -5.73 -18.09 3.16
N LYS A 110 -5.53 -19.30 3.71
CA LYS A 110 -6.01 -20.55 3.12
C LYS A 110 -7.55 -20.57 3.14
N GLY A 111 -8.13 -20.68 1.94
CA GLY A 111 -9.58 -20.58 1.71
C GLY A 111 -10.04 -19.21 1.20
N SER A 112 -9.20 -18.18 1.28
CA SER A 112 -9.50 -16.87 0.68
C SER A 112 -9.13 -16.83 -0.80
N ARG A 113 -10.09 -16.42 -1.64
CA ARG A 113 -9.88 -16.17 -3.08
C ARG A 113 -9.72 -14.67 -3.39
N ARG A 114 -9.45 -13.85 -2.38
CA ARG A 114 -9.07 -12.44 -2.51
C ARG A 114 -7.57 -12.29 -2.31
N TRP A 115 -6.94 -11.51 -3.16
CA TRP A 115 -5.53 -11.15 -3.09
C TRP A 115 -5.40 -9.63 -3.09
N LEU A 116 -4.58 -9.10 -2.19
CA LEU A 116 -4.23 -7.69 -2.13
C LEU A 116 -2.72 -7.58 -2.30
N ILE A 117 -2.28 -6.97 -3.40
CA ILE A 117 -0.87 -6.68 -3.68
C ILE A 117 -0.66 -5.19 -3.47
N PHE A 118 0.09 -4.81 -2.44
CA PHE A 118 0.38 -3.43 -2.10
C PHE A 118 1.77 -3.01 -2.60
N LEU A 119 1.84 -1.87 -3.29
CA LEU A 119 3.05 -1.21 -3.76
C LEU A 119 3.48 -0.12 -2.76
N GLU A 120 4.68 -0.25 -2.18
CA GLU A 120 5.26 0.78 -1.32
C GLU A 120 5.54 2.09 -2.12
N GLY A 121 5.45 3.22 -1.43
CA GLY A 121 5.78 4.54 -1.96
C GLY A 121 7.17 5.03 -1.54
N GLY A 122 7.37 6.35 -1.55
CA GLY A 122 8.60 6.99 -1.06
C GLY A 122 9.46 7.63 -2.15
N TRP A 123 8.89 8.57 -2.90
CA TRP A 123 9.59 9.42 -3.88
C TRP A 123 10.29 8.63 -5.01
N TYR A 124 11.37 9.15 -5.56
CA TYR A 124 12.06 8.66 -6.75
C TYR A 124 13.46 9.30 -6.84
N CYS A 125 14.26 8.93 -7.84
CA CYS A 125 15.47 9.65 -8.23
C CYS A 125 15.60 9.61 -9.76
N PHE A 126 16.03 10.70 -10.41
CA PHE A 126 15.92 10.90 -11.87
C PHE A 126 17.22 11.29 -12.58
N ASN A 127 18.33 11.38 -11.85
CA ASN A 127 19.69 11.49 -12.39
C ASN A 127 20.67 10.76 -11.46
N LYS A 128 21.94 10.70 -11.84
CA LYS A 128 22.95 10.00 -11.04
C LYS A 128 23.12 10.66 -9.68
N GLU A 129 23.22 11.98 -9.65
CA GLU A 129 23.54 12.76 -8.46
C GLU A 129 22.49 12.58 -7.35
N ASN A 130 21.20 12.62 -7.71
CA ASN A 130 20.12 12.44 -6.75
C ASN A 130 19.83 10.96 -6.43
N CYS A 131 20.18 10.02 -7.31
CA CYS A 131 20.18 8.59 -6.96
C CYS A 131 21.33 8.23 -6.00
N ASP A 132 22.53 8.80 -6.16
CA ASP A 132 23.65 8.60 -5.23
C ASP A 132 23.31 9.15 -3.84
N SER A 133 22.80 10.38 -3.76
CA SER A 133 22.34 10.98 -2.48
C SER A 133 21.21 10.16 -1.83
N ARG A 134 20.26 9.65 -2.61
CA ARG A 134 19.20 8.75 -2.14
C ARG A 134 19.74 7.39 -1.67
N TYR A 135 20.79 6.87 -2.30
CA TYR A 135 21.41 5.60 -1.89
C TYR A 135 22.16 5.73 -0.57
N GLU A 136 22.78 6.87 -0.31
CA GLU A 136 23.42 7.18 0.98
C GLU A 136 22.39 7.41 2.10
N THR A 137 21.34 8.18 1.84
CA THR A 137 20.38 8.64 2.87
C THR A 137 19.17 7.72 3.07
N MET A 138 18.73 7.02 2.03
CA MET A 138 17.46 6.25 2.00
C MET A 138 17.65 4.83 1.45
N ARG A 139 18.82 4.20 1.67
CA ARG A 139 19.22 2.90 1.09
C ARG A 139 18.16 1.78 1.11
N ARG A 140 17.26 1.73 2.09
CA ARG A 140 16.17 0.73 2.16
C ARG A 140 15.23 0.79 0.94
N LEU A 141 15.12 1.96 0.30
CA LEU A 141 14.32 2.20 -0.90
C LEU A 141 15.12 2.03 -2.22
N MET A 142 16.31 1.41 -2.15
CA MET A 142 17.21 1.17 -3.29
C MET A 142 17.91 -0.20 -3.22
N SER A 143 17.71 -0.96 -2.15
CA SER A 143 18.45 -2.19 -1.84
C SER A 143 17.61 -3.11 -0.93
N SER A 144 17.62 -4.41 -1.21
CA SER A 144 16.98 -5.42 -0.35
C SER A 144 17.91 -5.98 0.73
N SER A 145 19.18 -5.61 0.71
CA SER A 145 20.25 -6.12 1.60
C SER A 145 20.00 -6.02 3.12
N LYS A 146 19.07 -5.16 3.55
CA LYS A 146 18.70 -4.95 4.97
C LYS A 146 17.21 -5.15 5.25
N TRP A 147 16.49 -5.85 4.37
CA TRP A 147 15.08 -6.14 4.60
C TRP A 147 14.90 -7.16 5.75
N PRO A 148 14.01 -6.90 6.73
CA PRO A 148 13.71 -7.87 7.78
C PRO A 148 13.04 -9.12 7.19
N GLN A 149 13.15 -10.27 7.87
CA GLN A 149 12.54 -11.53 7.40
C GLN A 149 11.01 -11.55 7.53
N THR A 150 10.44 -10.70 8.37
CA THR A 150 9.00 -10.53 8.53
C THR A 150 8.60 -9.05 8.51
N LYS A 151 7.34 -8.78 8.20
CA LYS A 151 6.74 -7.45 8.23
C LYS A 151 5.29 -7.54 8.68
N THR A 152 4.95 -6.84 9.75
CA THR A 152 3.55 -6.67 10.19
C THR A 152 2.77 -5.85 9.17
N GLY A 153 1.57 -6.31 8.81
CA GLY A 153 0.63 -5.57 7.97
C GLY A 153 -0.20 -4.59 8.81
N THR A 154 -0.39 -3.38 8.29
CA THR A 154 -1.18 -2.31 8.94
C THR A 154 -2.23 -1.75 7.97
N GLY A 155 -3.27 -1.13 8.52
CA GLY A 155 -4.41 -0.63 7.77
C GLY A 155 -5.06 -1.73 6.92
N ILE A 156 -5.18 -1.50 5.61
CA ILE A 156 -5.74 -2.45 4.64
C ILE A 156 -4.94 -3.75 4.50
N LEU A 157 -3.67 -3.78 4.94
CA LEU A 157 -2.84 -4.99 5.01
C LEU A 157 -2.94 -5.71 6.36
N SER A 158 -3.58 -5.12 7.37
CA SER A 158 -3.79 -5.77 8.65
C SER A 158 -4.72 -6.97 8.49
N SER A 159 -4.45 -7.99 9.30
CA SER A 159 -5.26 -9.20 9.38
C SER A 159 -6.12 -9.26 10.64
N LEU A 160 -6.18 -8.16 11.39
CA LEU A 160 -7.09 -7.95 12.51
C LEU A 160 -8.40 -7.36 11.97
N PRO A 161 -9.57 -8.00 12.21
CA PRO A 161 -10.86 -7.46 11.75
C PRO A 161 -11.18 -6.06 12.29
N GLU A 162 -10.65 -5.72 13.46
CA GLU A 162 -10.84 -4.42 14.12
C GLU A 162 -10.14 -3.29 13.36
N GLU A 163 -8.96 -3.57 12.79
CA GLU A 163 -8.19 -2.63 11.98
C GLU A 163 -8.58 -2.70 10.50
N ASN A 164 -9.05 -3.87 10.01
CA ASN A 164 -9.40 -4.09 8.62
C ASN A 164 -10.77 -4.78 8.44
N PRO A 165 -11.89 -4.05 8.59
CA PRO A 165 -13.23 -4.63 8.70
C PRO A 165 -13.70 -5.52 7.53
N HIS A 166 -13.11 -5.35 6.34
CA HIS A 166 -13.61 -5.98 5.11
C HIS A 166 -12.59 -6.85 4.36
N TRP A 167 -11.28 -6.58 4.50
CA TRP A 167 -10.23 -7.28 3.76
C TRP A 167 -9.28 -8.09 4.65
N TRP A 168 -9.44 -8.10 5.99
CA TRP A 168 -8.51 -8.76 6.93
C TRP A 168 -8.16 -10.22 6.59
N ASN A 169 -9.10 -10.94 5.97
CA ASN A 169 -8.93 -12.34 5.57
C ASN A 169 -8.55 -12.52 4.09
N ALA A 170 -7.95 -11.53 3.44
CA ALA A 170 -7.33 -11.67 2.12
C ALA A 170 -5.93 -12.32 2.22
N ASN A 171 -5.42 -12.83 1.09
CA ASN A 171 -3.99 -13.05 0.96
C ASN A 171 -3.31 -11.69 0.81
N MET A 172 -2.41 -11.36 1.74
CA MET A 172 -1.77 -10.05 1.82
C MET A 172 -0.36 -10.12 1.23
N VAL A 173 -0.06 -9.22 0.30
CA VAL A 173 1.26 -9.06 -0.30
C VAL A 173 1.70 -7.62 -0.19
N PHE A 174 2.93 -7.41 0.30
CA PHE A 174 3.59 -6.10 0.31
C PHE A 174 4.85 -6.18 -0.55
N ILE A 175 4.91 -5.43 -1.65
CA ILE A 175 6.11 -5.30 -2.49
C ILE A 175 6.86 -4.04 -2.04
N PRO A 176 8.05 -4.15 -1.43
CA PRO A 176 8.82 -2.99 -1.02
C PRO A 176 9.39 -2.25 -2.24
N TYR A 177 9.46 -0.95 -2.14
CA TYR A 177 9.86 -0.08 -3.24
C TYR A 177 11.37 0.11 -3.23
N CYS A 178 12.07 -0.66 -4.07
CA CYS A 178 13.53 -0.58 -4.20
C CYS A 178 14.01 -0.18 -5.61
N SER A 179 13.12 0.37 -6.44
CA SER A 179 13.40 0.71 -7.84
C SER A 179 13.45 2.21 -8.13
N SER A 180 13.00 3.08 -7.23
CA SER A 180 13.11 4.55 -7.34
C SER A 180 12.57 5.20 -8.63
N ASP A 181 11.70 4.49 -9.36
CA ASP A 181 11.23 4.76 -10.72
C ASP A 181 9.70 4.88 -10.84
N VAL A 182 9.00 5.08 -9.72
CA VAL A 182 7.52 5.16 -9.64
C VAL A 182 6.85 3.90 -10.22
N TRP A 183 7.51 2.74 -10.07
CA TRP A 183 7.07 1.46 -10.60
C TRP A 183 6.96 1.41 -12.14
N SER A 184 7.64 2.32 -12.85
CA SER A 184 7.59 2.42 -14.31
C SER A 184 8.77 1.77 -15.03
N GLY A 185 9.91 1.57 -14.36
CA GLY A 185 11.16 1.17 -15.02
C GLY A 185 11.14 -0.25 -15.57
N ALA A 186 11.80 -0.43 -16.72
CA ALA A 186 12.06 -1.73 -17.35
C ALA A 186 13.55 -1.93 -17.76
N THR A 187 14.46 -1.19 -17.13
CA THR A 187 15.90 -1.15 -17.46
C THR A 187 16.73 -1.91 -16.41
N PRO A 188 17.44 -3.00 -16.77
CA PRO A 188 18.38 -3.65 -15.86
C PRO A 188 19.65 -2.80 -15.66
N LYS A 189 20.40 -3.09 -14.59
CA LYS A 189 21.75 -2.54 -14.37
C LYS A 189 22.69 -2.97 -15.51
N THR A 190 23.57 -2.07 -15.93
CA THR A 190 24.59 -2.34 -16.97
C THR A 190 25.91 -1.66 -16.58
N ASP A 191 27.02 -2.02 -17.22
CA ASP A 191 28.32 -1.36 -16.98
C ASP A 191 28.33 0.17 -17.26
N LYS A 192 27.26 0.70 -17.87
CA LYS A 192 27.06 2.13 -18.15
C LYS A 192 26.07 2.82 -17.20
N ASN A 193 25.27 2.05 -16.46
CA ASN A 193 24.22 2.55 -15.57
C ASN A 193 24.47 2.01 -14.16
N ASP A 194 24.85 2.88 -13.22
CA ASP A 194 25.13 2.50 -11.82
C ASP A 194 23.94 1.82 -11.10
N TYR A 195 22.72 2.09 -11.57
CA TYR A 195 21.48 1.59 -10.98
C TYR A 195 20.60 0.85 -12.00
N ALA A 196 19.89 -0.19 -11.54
CA ALA A 196 18.74 -0.77 -12.23
C ALA A 196 17.48 0.07 -11.98
N PHE A 197 16.54 0.09 -12.92
CA PHE A 197 15.21 0.69 -12.77
C PHE A 197 14.19 -0.31 -13.32
N MET A 198 13.68 -1.19 -12.46
CA MET A 198 12.95 -2.40 -12.86
C MET A 198 11.54 -2.49 -12.23
N GLY A 199 10.97 -1.39 -11.74
CA GLY A 199 9.71 -1.40 -10.98
C GLY A 199 8.55 -2.12 -11.66
N SER A 200 8.33 -1.90 -12.96
CA SER A 200 7.27 -2.60 -13.69
C SER A 200 7.58 -4.10 -13.87
N LEU A 201 8.86 -4.45 -14.03
CA LEU A 201 9.30 -5.85 -14.11
C LEU A 201 9.21 -6.57 -12.76
N ILE A 202 9.49 -5.90 -11.65
CA ILE A 202 9.31 -6.42 -10.29
C ILE A 202 7.85 -6.81 -10.08
N ILE A 203 6.90 -5.94 -10.41
CA ILE A 203 5.46 -6.24 -10.27
C ILE A 203 5.08 -7.48 -11.10
N LYS A 204 5.51 -7.53 -12.36
CA LYS A 204 5.22 -8.67 -13.25
C LYS A 204 5.81 -9.98 -12.73
N GLU A 205 7.03 -9.96 -12.19
CA GLU A 205 7.69 -11.16 -11.69
C GLU A 205 7.10 -11.63 -10.34
N VAL A 206 6.73 -10.70 -9.46
CA VAL A 206 5.97 -11.04 -8.23
C VAL A 206 4.64 -11.68 -8.59
N VAL A 207 3.89 -11.15 -9.56
CA VAL A 207 2.61 -11.77 -10.00
C VAL A 207 2.82 -13.19 -10.52
N LYS A 208 3.87 -13.46 -11.30
CA LYS A 208 4.21 -14.82 -11.76
C LYS A 208 4.54 -15.77 -10.59
N ASP A 209 5.39 -15.35 -9.66
CA ASP A 209 5.76 -16.18 -8.52
C ASP A 209 4.54 -16.48 -7.64
N LEU A 210 3.67 -15.49 -7.41
CA LEU A 210 2.41 -15.67 -6.67
C LEU A 210 1.43 -16.65 -7.33
N LEU A 211 1.44 -16.82 -8.65
CA LEU A 211 0.64 -17.87 -9.32
C LEU A 211 1.03 -19.27 -8.82
N THR A 212 2.31 -19.49 -8.50
CA THR A 212 2.79 -20.75 -7.89
C THR A 212 2.33 -20.94 -6.44
N LYS A 213 1.85 -19.87 -5.79
CA LYS A 213 1.47 -19.82 -4.37
C LYS A 213 -0.03 -19.60 -4.14
N GLY A 214 -0.86 -19.89 -5.16
CA GLY A 214 -2.33 -19.89 -5.05
C GLY A 214 -3.03 -18.67 -5.65
N LEU A 215 -2.32 -17.73 -6.28
CA LEU A 215 -2.95 -16.62 -7.01
C LEU A 215 -3.73 -17.12 -8.24
N ASP A 216 -3.30 -18.24 -8.83
CA ASP A 216 -3.99 -18.95 -9.92
C ASP A 216 -5.48 -19.24 -9.61
N ASN A 217 -5.77 -19.49 -8.34
CA ASN A 217 -7.09 -19.79 -7.79
C ASN A 217 -7.87 -18.54 -7.34
N ALA A 218 -7.38 -17.33 -7.56
CA ALA A 218 -8.07 -16.11 -7.14
C ALA A 218 -9.45 -15.92 -7.80
N LYS A 219 -10.24 -15.00 -7.23
CA LYS A 219 -11.39 -14.36 -7.89
C LYS A 219 -11.14 -12.88 -8.12
N ILE A 220 -10.44 -12.23 -7.18
CA ILE A 220 -10.14 -10.81 -7.20
C ILE A 220 -8.68 -10.63 -6.83
N LEU A 221 -7.95 -9.88 -7.65
CA LEU A 221 -6.63 -9.31 -7.35
C LEU A 221 -6.81 -7.79 -7.26
N LEU A 222 -6.64 -7.22 -6.07
CA LEU A 222 -6.59 -5.79 -5.84
C LEU A 222 -5.13 -5.34 -5.83
N LEU A 223 -4.70 -4.62 -6.87
CA LEU A 223 -3.41 -3.93 -6.90
C LEU A 223 -3.60 -2.58 -6.19
N ALA A 224 -3.06 -2.46 -4.99
CA ALA A 224 -3.11 -1.28 -4.16
C ALA A 224 -1.73 -0.61 -4.07
N GLY A 225 -1.66 0.65 -3.67
CA GLY A 225 -0.40 1.31 -3.40
C GLY A 225 -0.58 2.74 -2.91
N SER A 226 0.37 3.23 -2.12
CA SER A 226 0.36 4.60 -1.56
C SER A 226 1.48 5.46 -2.16
N SER A 227 1.26 6.77 -2.29
CA SER A 227 2.27 7.73 -2.78
C SER A 227 2.75 7.34 -4.20
N ALA A 228 4.06 7.26 -4.44
CA ALA A 228 4.64 6.73 -5.68
C ALA A 228 4.13 5.31 -6.03
N GLY A 229 3.76 4.49 -5.04
CA GLY A 229 3.09 3.21 -5.24
C GLY A 229 1.66 3.36 -5.77
N GLY A 230 0.93 4.41 -5.36
CA GLY A 230 -0.39 4.75 -5.87
C GLY A 230 -0.36 5.12 -7.35
N THR A 231 0.60 5.97 -7.76
CA THR A 231 0.87 6.23 -9.19
C THR A 231 1.30 4.94 -9.91
N GLY A 232 2.10 4.09 -9.25
CA GLY A 232 2.46 2.77 -9.73
C GLY A 232 1.28 1.84 -10.03
N VAL A 233 0.19 1.92 -9.25
CA VAL A 233 -1.08 1.21 -9.56
C VAL A 233 -1.66 1.69 -10.88
N LEU A 234 -1.74 3.01 -11.11
CA LEU A 234 -2.29 3.59 -12.34
C LEU A 234 -1.48 3.18 -13.58
N LEU A 235 -0.16 3.02 -13.42
CA LEU A 235 0.74 2.59 -14.48
C LEU A 235 0.74 1.07 -14.74
N ASN A 236 0.40 0.23 -13.75
CA ASN A 236 0.57 -1.23 -13.84
C ASN A 236 -0.72 -2.06 -13.70
N VAL A 237 -1.88 -1.49 -13.34
CA VAL A 237 -3.13 -2.26 -13.17
C VAL A 237 -3.61 -2.95 -14.46
N ASP A 238 -3.53 -2.26 -15.59
CA ASP A 238 -3.83 -2.84 -16.91
C ASP A 238 -2.75 -3.88 -17.33
N PRO A 239 -1.44 -3.56 -17.29
CA PRO A 239 -0.37 -4.55 -17.54
C PRO A 239 -0.40 -5.82 -16.67
N VAL A 240 -0.86 -5.74 -15.42
CA VAL A 240 -1.06 -6.92 -14.55
C VAL A 240 -2.24 -7.76 -15.02
N SER A 241 -3.33 -7.12 -15.48
CA SER A 241 -4.45 -7.84 -16.09
C SER A 241 -4.04 -8.52 -17.40
N GLU A 242 -3.30 -7.81 -18.26
CA GLU A 242 -2.82 -8.33 -19.53
C GLU A 242 -1.88 -9.52 -19.32
N LEU A 243 -0.93 -9.44 -18.37
CA LEU A 243 -0.07 -10.57 -17.99
C LEU A 243 -0.87 -11.80 -17.52
N LEU A 244 -1.91 -11.60 -16.70
CA LEU A 244 -2.74 -12.71 -16.24
C LEU A 244 -3.60 -13.31 -17.37
N GLU A 245 -4.10 -12.48 -18.28
CA GLU A 245 -4.83 -12.92 -19.48
C GLU A 245 -3.90 -13.71 -20.42
N GLU A 246 -2.67 -13.24 -20.66
CA GLU A 246 -1.61 -13.92 -21.44
C GLU A 246 -1.21 -15.29 -20.86
N LEU A 247 -1.14 -15.39 -19.52
CA LEU A 247 -0.85 -16.65 -18.81
C LEU A 247 -2.08 -17.56 -18.64
N GLY A 248 -3.24 -17.21 -19.21
CA GLY A 248 -4.45 -18.04 -19.21
C GLY A 248 -5.38 -17.88 -18.00
N HIS A 249 -5.11 -16.94 -17.10
CA HIS A 249 -5.87 -16.71 -15.86
C HIS A 249 -7.00 -15.67 -16.03
N THR A 250 -7.78 -15.78 -17.10
CA THR A 250 -8.86 -14.84 -17.48
C THR A 250 -10.01 -14.73 -16.47
N ASN A 251 -10.10 -15.64 -15.50
CA ASN A 251 -11.11 -15.64 -14.44
C ASN A 251 -10.77 -14.72 -13.24
N ILE A 252 -9.56 -14.16 -13.18
CA ILE A 252 -9.14 -13.29 -12.07
C ILE A 252 -9.53 -11.84 -12.38
N GLN A 253 -10.40 -11.26 -11.54
CA GLN A 253 -10.77 -9.85 -11.67
C GLN A 253 -9.67 -8.95 -11.09
N VAL A 254 -8.86 -8.35 -11.96
CA VAL A 254 -7.88 -7.32 -11.57
C VAL A 254 -8.57 -5.98 -11.35
N ARG A 255 -8.26 -5.33 -10.23
CA ARG A 255 -8.78 -4.02 -9.80
C ARG A 255 -7.66 -3.17 -9.22
N GLY A 256 -7.79 -1.84 -9.27
CA GLY A 256 -6.80 -0.90 -8.72
C GLY A 256 -7.30 -0.13 -7.49
N LEU A 257 -6.41 0.16 -6.55
CA LEU A 257 -6.61 1.11 -5.45
C LEU A 257 -5.40 2.05 -5.36
N SER A 258 -5.53 3.26 -5.91
CA SER A 258 -4.46 4.27 -5.91
C SER A 258 -4.67 5.24 -4.75
N ASP A 259 -3.76 5.25 -3.77
CA ASP A 259 -3.76 6.12 -2.60
C ASP A 259 -2.63 7.17 -2.69
N SER A 260 -2.92 8.46 -2.49
CA SER A 260 -1.95 9.57 -2.62
C SER A 260 -1.13 9.54 -3.92
N GLY A 261 -1.68 8.97 -4.99
CA GLY A 261 -1.01 8.75 -6.28
C GLY A 261 -1.48 9.69 -7.41
N TRP A 262 -2.41 10.60 -7.12
CA TRP A 262 -3.05 11.49 -8.08
C TRP A 262 -2.48 12.91 -7.96
N PHE A 263 -1.38 13.14 -8.67
CA PHE A 263 -0.69 14.43 -8.72
C PHE A 263 -1.18 15.31 -9.89
N LEU A 264 -0.94 16.62 -9.75
CA LEU A 264 -1.14 17.63 -10.78
C LEU A 264 0.22 18.08 -11.38
N ASP A 265 0.20 18.42 -12.66
CA ASP A 265 1.29 19.09 -13.38
C ASP A 265 1.10 20.62 -13.41
N ASN A 266 0.72 21.16 -12.26
CA ASN A 266 0.53 22.58 -12.01
C ASN A 266 1.86 23.34 -11.95
N LYS A 267 1.77 24.67 -11.93
CA LYS A 267 2.93 25.56 -11.75
C LYS A 267 3.21 25.71 -10.26
N GLN A 268 4.46 25.47 -9.85
CA GLN A 268 4.93 25.69 -8.48
C GLN A 268 4.60 27.11 -7.97
N TYR A 269 4.36 27.25 -6.67
CA TYR A 269 4.13 28.56 -6.03
C TYR A 269 5.35 29.47 -6.12
N ARG A 270 6.55 28.89 -5.95
CA ARG A 270 7.84 29.53 -6.21
C ARG A 270 8.61 28.69 -7.21
N CYS A 271 8.98 29.28 -8.34
CA CYS A 271 9.82 28.61 -9.33
C CYS A 271 11.25 28.50 -8.80
N THR A 272 11.82 27.30 -8.83
CA THR A 272 13.24 27.05 -8.52
C THR A 272 13.89 26.24 -9.62
N ASP A 273 15.22 26.36 -9.76
CA ASP A 273 15.97 25.52 -10.68
C ASP A 273 15.87 24.03 -10.26
N CYS A 274 15.63 23.16 -11.24
CA CYS A 274 15.49 21.72 -11.03
C CYS A 274 16.86 21.05 -10.77
N VAL A 275 17.36 21.22 -9.54
CA VAL A 275 18.66 20.71 -9.05
C VAL A 275 18.48 19.47 -8.19
N ASP A 276 17.51 19.47 -7.27
CA ASP A 276 17.23 18.35 -6.36
C ASP A 276 15.87 17.67 -6.64
N THR A 277 15.60 16.56 -5.95
CA THR A 277 14.40 15.73 -6.15
C THR A 277 13.11 16.39 -5.66
N ILE A 278 13.20 17.24 -4.65
CA ILE A 278 12.08 17.69 -3.83
C ILE A 278 11.52 19.02 -4.34
N ASN A 279 12.42 19.92 -4.76
CA ASN A 279 12.08 21.27 -5.20
C ASN A 279 11.90 21.39 -6.73
N CYS A 280 12.10 20.30 -7.49
CA CYS A 280 11.91 20.31 -8.94
C CYS A 280 10.43 20.15 -9.32
N ALA A 281 9.96 20.98 -10.27
CA ALA A 281 8.59 20.94 -10.76
C ALA A 281 8.19 19.54 -11.28
N PRO A 282 6.98 19.03 -10.95
CA PRO A 282 6.55 17.65 -11.26
C PRO A 282 6.79 17.24 -12.72
N THR A 283 6.52 18.13 -13.67
CA THR A 283 6.71 17.85 -15.10
C THR A 283 8.14 17.57 -15.47
N GLU A 284 9.10 18.32 -14.93
CA GLU A 284 10.51 18.19 -15.30
C GLU A 284 11.18 17.00 -14.63
N VAL A 285 10.76 16.66 -13.39
CA VAL A 285 11.11 15.39 -12.75
C VAL A 285 10.71 14.23 -13.65
N ILE A 286 9.42 14.10 -14.00
CA ILE A 286 8.94 12.93 -14.75
C ILE A 286 9.52 12.88 -16.18
N LYS A 287 9.70 14.03 -16.86
CA LYS A 287 10.36 14.10 -18.18
C LYS A 287 11.82 13.63 -18.16
N ARG A 288 12.55 13.88 -17.08
CA ARG A 288 13.92 13.37 -16.87
C ARG A 288 13.89 11.90 -16.46
N GLY A 289 13.07 11.58 -15.46
CA GLY A 289 12.89 10.24 -14.89
C GLY A 289 12.52 9.18 -15.92
N ILE A 290 11.46 9.38 -16.70
CA ILE A 290 11.00 8.39 -17.70
C ILE A 290 12.11 8.01 -18.70
N LYS A 291 13.01 8.93 -19.04
CA LYS A 291 14.17 8.66 -19.89
C LYS A 291 15.28 7.92 -19.15
N TYR A 292 15.56 8.32 -17.91
CA TYR A 292 16.61 7.73 -17.08
C TYR A 292 16.28 6.30 -16.63
N TRP A 293 15.00 6.03 -16.35
CA TRP A 293 14.49 4.72 -15.92
C TRP A 293 14.24 3.74 -17.06
N GLY A 294 14.19 4.22 -18.31
CA GLY A 294 13.54 3.51 -19.41
C GLY A 294 12.09 3.17 -19.01
N GLY A 295 11.37 4.17 -18.52
CA GLY A 295 10.04 4.03 -17.95
C GLY A 295 9.00 3.68 -19.00
N VAL A 296 8.24 2.63 -18.75
CA VAL A 296 7.08 2.23 -19.56
C VAL A 296 5.78 2.74 -18.92
N VAL A 297 4.78 3.02 -19.76
CA VAL A 297 3.46 3.51 -19.35
C VAL A 297 2.37 2.69 -20.06
N PRO A 298 1.11 2.66 -19.55
CA PRO A 298 0.03 1.91 -20.18
C PRO A 298 -0.13 2.21 -21.66
N GLU A 299 -0.24 1.19 -22.50
CA GLU A 299 -0.18 1.32 -23.96
C GLU A 299 -1.21 2.32 -24.52
N ARG A 300 -2.43 2.32 -23.98
CA ARG A 300 -3.48 3.26 -24.37
C ARG A 300 -3.16 4.71 -24.03
N CYS A 301 -2.48 4.94 -22.91
CA CYS A 301 -2.01 6.27 -22.54
C CYS A 301 -0.80 6.69 -23.39
N ARG A 302 0.11 5.75 -23.70
CA ARG A 302 1.23 5.98 -24.64
C ARG A 302 0.72 6.45 -26.00
N GLN A 303 -0.29 5.78 -26.54
CA GLN A 303 -0.94 6.14 -27.80
C GLN A 303 -1.67 7.50 -27.74
N ALA A 304 -2.26 7.86 -26.60
CA ALA A 304 -2.92 9.15 -26.40
C ALA A 304 -1.93 10.33 -26.27
N TYR A 305 -0.68 10.07 -25.87
CA TYR A 305 0.34 11.08 -25.58
C TYR A 305 1.69 10.74 -26.23
N GLU A 306 1.70 10.33 -27.50
CA GLU A 306 2.90 9.93 -28.25
C GLU A 306 4.00 11.02 -28.21
N GLY A 307 5.22 10.63 -27.84
CA GLY A 307 6.37 11.52 -27.64
C GLY A 307 6.28 12.43 -26.40
N LYS A 308 5.23 12.26 -25.58
CA LYS A 308 4.97 13.01 -24.34
C LYS A 308 4.46 12.07 -23.23
N GLU A 309 5.01 10.86 -23.17
CA GLU A 309 4.57 9.75 -22.31
C GLU A 309 4.61 10.08 -20.80
N TRP A 310 5.41 11.09 -20.41
CA TRP A 310 5.40 11.69 -19.07
C TRP A 310 4.01 12.15 -18.60
N ASN A 311 3.08 12.44 -19.53
CA ASN A 311 1.69 12.76 -19.20
C ASN A 311 0.98 11.61 -18.46
N CYS A 312 1.38 10.36 -18.69
CA CYS A 312 0.76 9.16 -18.12
C CYS A 312 1.06 8.93 -16.63
N PHE A 313 1.95 9.73 -16.03
CA PHE A 313 2.20 9.71 -14.59
C PHE A 313 1.21 10.58 -13.81
N PHE A 314 0.43 11.43 -14.50
CA PHE A 314 -0.56 12.31 -13.87
C PHE A 314 -1.94 11.65 -13.90
N GLY A 315 -2.52 11.43 -12.72
CA GLY A 315 -3.69 10.56 -12.53
C GLY A 315 -4.85 10.90 -13.47
N TYR A 316 -5.17 12.19 -13.58
CA TYR A 316 -6.27 12.68 -14.41
C TYR A 316 -6.09 12.50 -15.93
N LYS A 317 -4.87 12.26 -16.40
CA LYS A 317 -4.55 11.99 -17.82
C LYS A 317 -4.51 10.50 -18.14
N VAL A 318 -4.01 9.68 -17.21
CA VAL A 318 -3.93 8.23 -17.41
C VAL A 318 -5.27 7.54 -17.13
N TYR A 319 -6.00 7.97 -16.10
CA TYR A 319 -7.25 7.34 -15.65
C TYR A 319 -8.29 7.10 -16.77
N PRO A 320 -8.58 8.06 -17.68
CA PRO A 320 -9.53 7.85 -18.76
C PRO A 320 -9.15 6.74 -19.76
N THR A 321 -7.89 6.26 -19.74
CA THR A 321 -7.38 5.24 -20.66
C THR A 321 -7.37 3.82 -20.08
N ILE A 322 -7.48 3.70 -18.75
CA ILE A 322 -7.38 2.43 -18.00
C ILE A 322 -8.63 1.56 -18.24
N LYS A 323 -8.43 0.25 -18.50
CA LYS A 323 -9.50 -0.73 -18.68
C LYS A 323 -10.05 -1.30 -17.37
N ARG A 324 -9.21 -1.45 -16.36
CA ARG A 324 -9.60 -2.05 -15.08
C ARG A 324 -10.29 -1.04 -14.16
N PRO A 325 -11.25 -1.46 -13.32
CA PRO A 325 -11.86 -0.55 -12.36
C PRO A 325 -10.83 -0.14 -11.30
N VAL A 326 -10.66 1.17 -11.12
CA VAL A 326 -9.73 1.74 -10.13
C VAL A 326 -10.50 2.66 -9.17
N PHE A 327 -10.28 2.45 -7.88
CA PHE A 327 -10.71 3.35 -6.81
C PHE A 327 -9.58 4.34 -6.49
N ILE A 328 -9.90 5.64 -6.39
CA ILE A 328 -8.92 6.70 -6.09
C ILE A 328 -9.08 7.20 -4.65
N VAL A 329 -8.02 7.18 -3.86
CA VAL A 329 -7.95 7.80 -2.53
C VAL A 329 -6.95 8.95 -2.61
N GLN A 330 -7.39 10.17 -2.31
CA GLN A 330 -6.54 11.35 -2.50
C GLN A 330 -6.89 12.48 -1.53
N TRP A 331 -5.92 12.90 -0.72
CA TRP A 331 -6.05 14.13 0.08
C TRP A 331 -6.17 15.35 -0.85
N LEU A 332 -7.16 16.22 -0.62
CA LEU A 332 -7.31 17.46 -1.43
C LEU A 332 -6.15 18.45 -1.26
N PHE A 333 -5.37 18.30 -0.19
CA PHE A 333 -4.18 19.09 0.10
C PHE A 333 -3.03 18.15 0.46
N ASP A 334 -2.64 17.28 -0.47
CA ASP A 334 -1.59 16.28 -0.24
C ASP A 334 -0.21 16.92 0.05
N GLU A 335 0.47 16.48 1.12
CA GLU A 335 1.75 17.08 1.51
C GLU A 335 2.84 16.89 0.44
N ALA A 336 2.84 15.77 -0.30
CA ALA A 336 3.83 15.56 -1.35
C ALA A 336 3.59 16.49 -2.54
N GLN A 337 2.32 16.74 -2.92
CA GLN A 337 1.97 17.73 -3.93
C GLN A 337 2.41 19.15 -3.52
N LEU A 338 2.11 19.55 -2.28
CA LEU A 338 2.54 20.86 -1.76
C LEU A 338 4.07 20.98 -1.72
N THR A 339 4.77 19.88 -1.40
CA THR A 339 6.22 19.86 -1.37
C THR A 339 6.82 20.10 -2.76
N VAL A 340 6.36 19.38 -3.80
CA VAL A 340 6.82 19.60 -5.19
C VAL A 340 6.35 20.93 -5.79
N ASP A 341 5.33 21.56 -5.21
CA ASP A 341 4.89 22.92 -5.53
C ASP A 341 5.73 24.02 -4.84
N ASN A 342 6.79 23.64 -4.12
CA ASN A 342 7.63 24.52 -3.28
C ASN A 342 6.85 25.26 -2.18
N ILE A 343 5.93 24.54 -1.53
CA ILE A 343 5.22 24.96 -0.32
C ILE A 343 5.70 24.11 0.86
N HIS A 344 6.41 24.76 1.78
CA HIS A 344 6.82 24.18 3.06
C HIS A 344 6.07 24.89 4.19
N LEU A 345 5.58 24.12 5.17
CA LEU A 345 4.74 24.61 6.26
C LEU A 345 5.54 24.58 7.57
N THR A 346 6.48 25.53 7.70
CA THR A 346 7.60 25.47 8.65
C THR A 346 7.38 26.26 9.95
N GLY A 347 6.20 26.17 10.56
CA GLY A 347 5.89 26.88 11.82
C GLY A 347 5.82 28.42 11.72
N GLN A 348 6.02 29.01 10.53
CA GLN A 348 5.83 30.45 10.26
C GLN A 348 4.48 30.76 9.59
N PRO A 349 3.80 31.87 9.94
CA PRO A 349 2.53 32.27 9.35
C PRO A 349 2.53 32.28 7.82
N VAL A 350 1.62 31.52 7.21
CA VAL A 350 1.49 31.43 5.75
C VAL A 350 1.00 32.76 5.16
N GLN A 351 1.66 33.19 4.10
CA GLN A 351 1.36 34.46 3.42
C GLN A 351 0.05 34.36 2.62
N GLU A 352 -0.71 35.46 2.48
CA GLU A 352 -2.01 35.44 1.78
C GLU A 352 -1.95 34.84 0.36
N GLY A 353 -0.88 35.13 -0.40
CA GLY A 353 -0.67 34.54 -1.73
C GLY A 353 -0.45 33.02 -1.70
N GLN A 354 0.26 32.52 -0.70
CA GLN A 354 0.51 31.09 -0.50
C GLN A 354 -0.76 30.38 -0.03
N TRP A 355 -1.54 31.00 0.87
CA TRP A 355 -2.84 30.48 1.29
C TRP A 355 -3.80 30.38 0.09
N ARG A 356 -3.90 31.43 -0.74
CA ARG A 356 -4.74 31.42 -1.95
C ARG A 356 -4.30 30.35 -2.96
N TYR A 357 -3.00 30.09 -3.08
CA TYR A 357 -2.48 28.99 -3.88
C TYR A 357 -3.00 27.64 -3.37
N ILE A 358 -2.93 27.39 -2.06
CA ILE A 358 -3.42 26.14 -1.44
C ILE A 358 -4.93 25.95 -1.68
N GLN A 359 -5.74 27.02 -1.55
CA GLN A 359 -7.18 26.96 -1.85
C GLN A 359 -7.46 26.64 -3.34
N ASN A 360 -6.67 27.21 -4.25
CA ASN A 360 -6.75 26.91 -5.68
C ASN A 360 -6.37 25.45 -5.97
N LEU A 361 -5.30 24.93 -5.35
CA LEU A 361 -4.86 23.54 -5.49
C LEU A 361 -5.99 22.55 -5.14
N GLY A 362 -6.64 22.73 -3.99
CA GLY A 362 -7.77 21.88 -3.59
C GLY A 362 -8.98 21.98 -4.52
N THR A 363 -9.15 23.13 -5.19
CA THR A 363 -10.19 23.35 -6.20
C THR A 363 -9.83 22.66 -7.53
N GLU A 364 -8.58 22.77 -7.99
CA GLU A 364 -8.07 22.09 -9.18
C GLU A 364 -8.13 20.57 -9.02
N LEU A 365 -7.66 20.03 -7.89
CA LEU A 365 -7.69 18.60 -7.61
C LEU A 365 -9.14 18.07 -7.61
N ARG A 366 -10.06 18.77 -6.92
CA ARG A 366 -11.49 18.45 -6.94
C ARG A 366 -12.08 18.45 -8.35
N ASN A 367 -11.70 19.39 -9.20
CA ASN A 367 -12.16 19.43 -10.59
C ASN A 367 -11.66 18.22 -11.38
N THR A 368 -10.41 17.79 -11.20
CA THR A 368 -9.89 16.57 -11.87
C THR A 368 -10.57 15.28 -11.41
N LEU A 369 -11.02 15.21 -10.15
CA LEU A 369 -11.68 14.04 -9.57
C LEU A 369 -13.20 13.98 -9.86
N LYS A 370 -13.79 15.05 -10.40
CA LYS A 370 -15.25 15.20 -10.58
C LYS A 370 -15.90 14.03 -11.33
N ASP A 371 -15.25 13.55 -12.39
CA ASP A 371 -15.78 12.49 -13.26
C ASP A 371 -15.25 11.09 -12.89
N VAL A 372 -14.54 10.95 -11.76
CA VAL A 372 -14.06 9.67 -11.22
C VAL A 372 -15.19 9.00 -10.41
N PRO A 373 -15.78 7.87 -10.86
CA PRO A 373 -16.98 7.29 -10.26
C PRO A 373 -16.74 6.61 -8.90
N ALA A 374 -15.51 6.19 -8.61
CA ALA A 374 -15.14 5.48 -7.38
C ALA A 374 -13.93 6.17 -6.73
N MET A 375 -14.17 7.00 -5.71
CA MET A 375 -13.12 7.76 -5.06
C MET A 375 -13.47 8.24 -3.65
N PHE A 376 -12.43 8.53 -2.86
CA PHE A 376 -12.48 9.07 -1.51
C PHE A 376 -11.47 10.21 -1.37
N ALA A 377 -11.97 11.46 -1.29
CA ALA A 377 -11.18 12.67 -1.33
C ALA A 377 -11.56 13.67 -0.23
N PRO A 378 -11.07 13.46 1.00
CA PRO A 378 -11.27 14.37 2.12
C PRO A 378 -10.39 15.63 2.05
N ALA A 379 -10.90 16.70 2.65
CA ALA A 379 -10.28 18.02 2.68
C ALA A 379 -9.27 18.19 3.84
N CYS A 380 -8.26 17.31 3.91
CA CYS A 380 -7.20 17.33 4.92
C CYS A 380 -5.84 17.65 4.30
N LEU A 381 -4.93 18.21 5.12
CA LEU A 381 -3.49 18.18 4.86
C LEU A 381 -2.92 16.89 5.45
N SER A 382 -2.49 15.95 4.60
CA SER A 382 -1.82 14.71 5.00
C SER A 382 -1.18 14.03 3.77
N HIS A 383 -0.52 12.89 3.96
CA HIS A 383 0.04 12.07 2.88
C HIS A 383 -0.03 10.58 3.22
N GLU A 384 -0.46 9.78 2.24
CA GLU A 384 -0.85 8.36 2.38
C GLU A 384 -2.05 8.14 3.33
N PHE A 385 -2.73 7.01 3.17
CA PHE A 385 -3.96 6.73 3.88
C PHE A 385 -4.09 5.24 4.20
N ILE A 386 -4.04 4.36 3.19
CA ILE A 386 -4.62 3.00 3.32
C ILE A 386 -3.82 2.03 4.22
N THR A 387 -2.60 2.38 4.60
CA THR A 387 -1.75 1.61 5.53
C THR A 387 -1.59 2.28 6.91
N ARG A 388 -2.26 3.42 7.14
CA ARG A 388 -2.17 4.22 8.36
C ARG A 388 -3.21 3.77 9.39
N ASN A 389 -2.87 3.85 10.67
CA ASN A 389 -3.73 3.39 11.76
C ASN A 389 -5.09 4.13 11.78
N PHE A 390 -5.12 5.40 11.39
CA PHE A 390 -6.33 6.25 11.35
C PHE A 390 -7.23 6.01 10.12
N TRP A 391 -6.92 5.02 9.26
CA TRP A 391 -7.66 4.85 8.00
C TRP A 391 -9.14 4.45 8.17
N THR A 392 -9.51 3.97 9.36
CA THR A 392 -10.90 3.69 9.77
C THR A 392 -11.67 4.94 10.17
N ASP A 393 -10.98 5.99 10.60
CA ASP A 393 -11.53 7.07 11.43
C ASP A 393 -11.99 8.26 10.58
N VAL A 394 -11.25 8.53 9.50
CA VAL A 394 -11.49 9.62 8.55
C VAL A 394 -12.74 9.30 7.72
N GLN A 395 -13.67 10.26 7.67
CA GLN A 395 -14.96 10.13 7.00
C GLN A 395 -15.22 11.29 6.04
N VAL A 396 -15.82 11.00 4.89
CA VAL A 396 -16.40 11.99 3.99
C VAL A 396 -17.90 11.77 3.97
N LYS A 397 -18.68 12.81 4.27
CA LYS A 397 -20.16 12.76 4.32
C LYS A 397 -20.68 11.59 5.19
N GLY A 398 -20.06 11.38 6.36
CA GLY A 398 -20.42 10.32 7.32
C GLY A 398 -20.09 8.89 6.85
N THR A 399 -19.27 8.71 5.82
CA THR A 399 -18.80 7.40 5.35
C THR A 399 -17.28 7.31 5.47
N SER A 400 -16.77 6.26 6.11
CA SER A 400 -15.32 5.98 6.20
C SER A 400 -14.79 5.28 4.94
N LEU A 401 -13.47 5.35 4.73
CA LEU A 401 -12.82 4.72 3.58
C LEU A 401 -13.04 3.19 3.49
N PRO A 402 -12.90 2.39 4.56
CA PRO A 402 -13.20 0.95 4.51
C PRO A 402 -14.63 0.68 4.04
N ARG A 403 -15.62 1.46 4.51
CA ARG A 403 -17.02 1.34 4.08
C ARG A 403 -17.18 1.69 2.60
N ALA A 404 -16.52 2.74 2.11
CA ALA A 404 -16.55 3.12 0.69
C ALA A 404 -15.97 2.01 -0.22
N LEU A 405 -14.86 1.38 0.19
CA LEU A 405 -14.26 0.25 -0.52
C LEU A 405 -15.16 -0.99 -0.52
N HIS A 406 -15.89 -1.25 0.57
CA HIS A 406 -16.90 -2.32 0.63
C HIS A 406 -18.07 -2.04 -0.33
N CYS A 407 -18.58 -0.80 -0.36
CA CYS A 407 -19.61 -0.38 -1.31
C CYS A 407 -19.17 -0.55 -2.77
N TRP A 408 -17.89 -0.27 -3.05
CA TRP A 408 -17.29 -0.45 -4.37
C TRP A 408 -17.19 -1.93 -4.76
N ASP A 409 -16.70 -2.81 -3.88
CA ASP A 409 -16.68 -4.27 -4.14
C ASP A 409 -18.09 -4.79 -4.43
N ARG A 410 -19.10 -4.36 -3.65
CA ARG A 410 -20.50 -4.70 -3.90
C ARG A 410 -21.00 -4.22 -5.27
N SER A 411 -20.74 -2.98 -5.65
CA SER A 411 -21.21 -2.43 -6.94
C SER A 411 -20.65 -3.20 -8.15
N LEU A 412 -19.39 -3.66 -8.06
CA LEU A 412 -18.76 -4.47 -9.10
C LEU A 412 -19.32 -5.90 -9.16
N GLN A 413 -19.72 -6.47 -8.01
CA GLN A 413 -20.39 -7.78 -7.96
C GLN A 413 -21.84 -7.73 -8.48
N GLU A 414 -22.58 -6.65 -8.18
CA GLU A 414 -23.97 -6.47 -8.59
C GLU A 414 -24.05 -6.22 -10.12
N ASN A 415 -23.18 -5.36 -10.68
CA ASN A 415 -23.07 -5.15 -12.13
C ASN A 415 -22.75 -6.44 -12.92
N SER A 416 -22.01 -7.38 -12.33
CA SER A 416 -21.72 -8.69 -12.94
C SER A 416 -22.92 -9.65 -12.93
N ARG A 417 -24.03 -9.33 -12.22
CA ARG A 417 -25.12 -10.28 -11.95
C ARG A 417 -26.50 -9.81 -12.38
N ASN A 418 -26.78 -8.51 -12.42
CA ASN A 418 -27.96 -7.89 -13.04
C ASN A 418 -27.79 -6.36 -13.03
N ASN A 419 -28.14 -5.67 -14.13
CA ASN A 419 -28.16 -4.20 -14.22
C ASN A 419 -29.17 -3.58 -13.23
N LYS A 420 -28.77 -3.42 -11.96
CA LYS A 420 -29.55 -2.77 -10.91
C LYS A 420 -28.89 -1.46 -10.48
N SER A 421 -29.72 -0.50 -10.08
CA SER A 421 -29.29 0.78 -9.51
C SER A 421 -28.35 0.58 -8.31
N PRO A 422 -27.37 1.47 -8.08
CA PRO A 422 -26.39 1.33 -6.99
C PRO A 422 -27.07 1.13 -5.63
N PRO A 423 -26.48 0.32 -4.73
CA PRO A 423 -27.10 -0.05 -3.46
C PRO A 423 -27.35 1.19 -2.58
N LYS A 424 -28.63 1.39 -2.20
CA LYS A 424 -29.06 2.50 -1.34
C LYS A 424 -28.23 2.54 -0.05
N GLY A 425 -27.70 3.72 0.29
CA GLY A 425 -26.87 3.90 1.50
C GLY A 425 -25.41 3.41 1.39
N CYS A 426 -24.94 3.11 0.18
CA CYS A 426 -23.57 2.68 -0.08
C CYS A 426 -22.85 3.58 -1.12
N PRO A 427 -22.45 4.82 -0.75
CA PRO A 427 -21.79 5.74 -1.67
C PRO A 427 -20.36 5.31 -2.00
N VAL A 428 -19.94 5.55 -3.25
CA VAL A 428 -18.58 5.25 -3.75
C VAL A 428 -17.85 6.48 -4.33
N HIS A 429 -18.57 7.58 -4.58
CA HIS A 429 -17.99 8.87 -4.98
C HIS A 429 -18.11 9.84 -3.79
N LEU A 430 -17.01 9.99 -3.05
CA LEU A 430 -16.98 10.69 -1.77
C LEU A 430 -15.89 11.75 -1.79
N ILE A 431 -16.28 13.00 -2.06
CA ILE A 431 -15.39 14.16 -2.02
C ILE A 431 -15.97 15.28 -1.15
N ASP A 432 -15.10 15.90 -0.36
CA ASP A 432 -15.43 17.08 0.44
C ASP A 432 -15.54 18.34 -0.44
N SER A 433 -16.47 19.22 -0.07
CA SER A 433 -16.76 20.48 -0.78
C SER A 433 -16.14 21.72 -0.12
N CYS A 434 -15.67 21.63 1.13
CA CYS A 434 -15.10 22.79 1.82
C CYS A 434 -13.72 23.18 1.25
N PRO A 435 -13.36 24.48 1.20
CA PRO A 435 -12.24 24.97 0.35
C PRO A 435 -10.91 25.22 1.08
N TRP A 436 -10.69 24.68 2.29
CA TRP A 436 -9.44 24.85 3.05
C TRP A 436 -8.98 23.54 3.71
N PRO A 437 -7.66 23.32 3.93
CA PRO A 437 -7.16 22.13 4.61
C PRO A 437 -7.69 22.03 6.04
N HIS A 438 -8.03 20.82 6.48
CA HIS A 438 -8.61 20.53 7.81
C HIS A 438 -9.96 21.21 8.07
N CYS A 439 -10.73 21.48 7.00
CA CYS A 439 -12.16 21.79 7.14
C CYS A 439 -13.02 20.55 7.44
N ASN A 440 -12.50 19.35 7.18
CA ASN A 440 -13.13 18.10 7.59
C ASN A 440 -12.73 17.78 9.04
N PRO A 441 -13.69 17.56 9.96
CA PRO A 441 -13.39 17.38 11.38
C PRO A 441 -12.78 16.02 11.74
N THR A 442 -12.86 15.05 10.84
CA THR A 442 -12.31 13.70 11.01
C THR A 442 -10.89 13.55 10.46
N CYS A 443 -10.27 14.65 10.01
CA CYS A 443 -8.91 14.64 9.53
C CYS A 443 -7.91 14.12 10.60
N PRO A 444 -6.81 13.46 10.18
CA PRO A 444 -5.79 13.01 11.12
C PRO A 444 -5.16 14.20 11.87
N THR A 445 -4.69 13.96 13.10
CA THR A 445 -3.99 14.97 13.90
C THR A 445 -2.80 15.54 13.18
N ILE A 446 -2.72 16.87 13.14
CA ILE A 446 -1.66 17.60 12.46
C ILE A 446 -0.38 17.51 13.28
N ARG A 447 0.75 17.25 12.64
CA ARG A 447 2.06 17.27 13.27
C ARG A 447 2.94 18.28 12.58
N ASP A 448 3.59 19.14 13.37
CA ASP A 448 4.55 20.09 12.84
C ASP A 448 5.72 19.35 12.16
N GLN A 449 6.01 19.71 10.91
CA GLN A 449 6.97 18.97 10.07
C GLN A 449 8.42 19.08 10.58
N SER A 450 8.73 20.03 11.46
CA SER A 450 10.09 20.27 11.97
C SER A 450 10.36 19.69 13.36
N THR A 451 9.32 19.61 14.20
CA THR A 451 9.40 19.18 15.61
C THR A 451 8.65 17.87 15.89
N GLY A 452 7.76 17.45 14.99
CA GLY A 452 6.89 16.29 15.15
C GLY A 452 5.79 16.45 16.22
N GLN A 453 5.66 17.63 16.83
CA GLN A 453 4.65 17.90 17.86
C GLN A 453 3.25 18.02 17.26
N GLU A 454 2.25 17.55 18.00
CA GLU A 454 0.85 17.65 17.58
C GLU A 454 0.33 19.08 17.74
N MET A 455 -0.32 19.59 16.68
CA MET A 455 -0.96 20.90 16.65
C MET A 455 -2.46 20.72 16.62
N ASN A 456 -3.20 21.54 17.39
CA ASN A 456 -4.66 21.55 17.24
C ASN A 456 -5.07 22.28 15.95
N VAL A 457 -6.25 21.94 15.42
CA VAL A 457 -6.73 22.46 14.12
C VAL A 457 -6.80 23.98 14.07
N ILE A 458 -7.17 24.64 15.18
CA ILE A 458 -7.26 26.12 15.24
C ILE A 458 -5.85 26.75 15.19
N GLN A 459 -4.90 26.21 15.95
CA GLN A 459 -3.50 26.65 15.94
C GLN A 459 -2.90 26.49 14.53
N PHE A 460 -3.12 25.33 13.90
CA PHE A 460 -2.71 25.11 12.52
C PHE A 460 -3.39 26.08 11.56
N LEU A 461 -4.71 26.26 11.61
CA LEU A 461 -5.39 27.18 10.69
C LEU A 461 -4.89 28.62 10.85
N MET A 462 -4.78 29.13 12.09
CA MET A 462 -4.22 30.46 12.35
C MET A 462 -2.78 30.58 11.84
N HIS A 463 -1.97 29.53 12.01
CA HIS A 463 -0.63 29.42 11.43
C HIS A 463 -0.65 29.39 9.89
N MET A 464 -1.66 28.78 9.27
CA MET A 464 -1.89 28.82 7.83
C MET A 464 -2.47 30.16 7.32
N GLY A 465 -2.49 31.21 8.13
CA GLY A 465 -3.01 32.52 7.75
C GLY A 465 -4.54 32.58 7.70
N PHE A 466 -5.23 31.62 8.32
CA PHE A 466 -6.69 31.63 8.43
C PHE A 466 -7.16 32.76 9.35
N ASP A 467 -7.69 33.81 8.72
CA ASP A 467 -8.39 34.90 9.39
C ASP A 467 -9.86 34.52 9.57
N VAL A 468 -10.26 34.19 10.81
CA VAL A 468 -11.62 33.79 11.17
C VAL A 468 -12.65 34.83 10.73
N GLN A 469 -12.35 36.13 10.86
CA GLN A 469 -13.30 37.20 10.53
C GLN A 469 -13.52 37.28 9.02
N LYS A 470 -12.43 37.25 8.24
CA LYS A 470 -12.52 37.21 6.76
C LYS A 470 -13.22 35.95 6.26
N MET A 471 -12.91 34.79 6.85
CA MET A 471 -13.49 33.50 6.45
C MET A 471 -14.98 33.41 6.79
N ALA A 472 -15.38 33.87 7.97
CA ALA A 472 -16.78 33.97 8.36
C ALA A 472 -17.56 34.86 7.38
N HIS A 473 -17.01 36.04 7.05
CA HIS A 473 -17.60 36.93 6.04
C HIS A 473 -17.68 36.29 4.65
N GLN A 474 -16.63 35.59 4.19
CA GLN A 474 -16.63 34.89 2.89
C GLN A 474 -17.65 33.74 2.82
N GLN A 475 -17.90 33.05 3.94
CA GLN A 475 -18.88 31.97 4.03
C GLN A 475 -20.30 32.44 4.40
N GLY A 476 -20.51 33.75 4.63
CA GLY A 476 -21.78 34.29 5.10
C GLY A 476 -22.19 33.79 6.49
N MET A 477 -21.21 33.48 7.35
CA MET A 477 -21.41 32.94 8.69
C MET A 477 -20.96 33.92 9.77
N ASP A 478 -21.41 33.67 11.00
CA ASP A 478 -20.91 34.36 12.19
C ASP A 478 -19.50 33.83 12.60
N PRO A 479 -18.55 34.70 12.99
CA PRO A 479 -17.19 34.29 13.39
C PRO A 479 -17.13 33.35 14.60
N SER A 480 -18.00 33.55 15.60
CA SER A 480 -18.08 32.67 16.78
C SER A 480 -18.69 31.31 16.42
N LYS A 481 -19.64 31.27 15.48
CA LYS A 481 -20.16 30.02 14.91
C LYS A 481 -19.08 29.25 14.14
N LEU A 482 -18.28 29.94 13.31
CA LEU A 482 -17.14 29.33 12.59
C LEU A 482 -16.09 28.77 13.56
N LEU A 483 -15.73 29.52 14.60
CA LEU A 483 -14.86 29.03 15.69
C LEU A 483 -15.45 27.81 16.41
N GLY A 484 -16.76 27.79 16.63
CA GLY A 484 -17.49 26.66 17.20
C GLY A 484 -17.35 25.39 16.35
N MET A 485 -17.57 25.49 15.03
CA MET A 485 -17.40 24.36 14.10
C MET A 485 -15.95 23.84 14.08
N LEU A 486 -14.97 24.75 14.07
CA LEU A 486 -13.53 24.41 14.09
C LEU A 486 -13.03 23.83 15.43
N SER A 487 -13.75 24.03 16.53
CA SER A 487 -13.39 23.50 17.86
C SER A 487 -14.17 22.25 18.26
N SER A 488 -15.41 22.10 17.80
CA SER A 488 -16.26 20.92 18.04
C SER A 488 -16.12 19.83 16.99
N GLY A 489 -15.52 20.15 15.84
CA GLY A 489 -15.40 19.22 14.72
C GLY A 489 -16.78 18.85 14.15
N SER A 490 -17.61 19.86 13.84
CA SER A 490 -19.02 19.69 13.44
C SER A 490 -19.41 20.62 12.29
#